data_AF-A0A977KAS5-F1
#
_entry.id   AF-A0A977KAS5-F1
#
_cell.length_a   1.000
_cell.length_b   1.000
_cell.length_c   1.000
_cell.angle_alpha   90.00
_cell.angle_beta   90.00
_cell.angle_gamma   90.00
#
_symmetry.space_group_name_H-M   'P 1'
#
loop_
_entity.id
_entity.type
_entity.pdbx_description
1 polymer ?
#
loop_
_entity_poly.entity_id
_entity_poly.type
_entity_poly.pdbx_seq_one_letter_code
_entity_poly.pdbx_strand_id
1 'polypeptide(L)'
;MYEQYQYLKNWRKYVKPVLKAIKEELGDAEVYLFGGVAKGKFTAASDLDIMVVIDKDLGDKEVRKLTLRIVDKAFSYGLPLDYPIDLHVVRPKDMWFYGKIKDKIKLSLGEV
;
A
#
# COMPACT_ATOMS: atom_id res chain seq x y z
N MET A 1 -14.39 26.14 -4.13
CA MET A 1 -13.04 25.64 -3.78
C MET A 1 -13.10 24.98 -2.39
N TYR A 2 -13.82 23.86 -2.25
CA TYR A 2 -13.97 23.13 -0.98
C TYR A 2 -14.32 21.63 -1.15
N GLU A 3 -14.27 21.10 -2.37
CA GLU A 3 -14.71 19.72 -2.69
C GLU A 3 -13.57 18.67 -2.59
N GLN A 4 -12.31 19.12 -2.61
CA GLN A 4 -11.14 18.22 -2.57
C GLN A 4 -10.92 17.60 -1.17
N TYR A 5 -11.53 18.16 -0.12
CA TYR A 5 -11.31 17.72 1.25
C TYR A 5 -12.11 16.48 1.67
N GLN A 6 -13.21 16.15 0.98
CA GLN A 6 -14.03 14.99 1.35
C GLN A 6 -13.51 13.67 0.76
N TYR A 7 -12.89 13.69 -0.43
CA TYR A 7 -12.21 12.52 -0.99
C TYR A 7 -10.98 12.10 -0.18
N LEU A 8 -10.31 13.05 0.50
CA LEU A 8 -9.23 12.78 1.46
C LEU A 8 -9.64 11.86 2.62
N LYS A 9 -10.94 11.73 2.94
CA LYS A 9 -11.39 10.87 4.06
C LYS A 9 -11.52 9.39 3.70
N ASN A 10 -11.74 9.04 2.42
CA ASN A 10 -12.14 7.68 2.07
C ASN A 10 -11.00 6.75 1.68
N TRP A 11 -9.82 7.25 1.26
CA TRP A 11 -8.68 6.36 0.97
C TRP A 11 -8.23 5.57 2.22
N ARG A 12 -8.34 6.17 3.41
CA ARG A 12 -8.08 5.47 4.69
C ARG A 12 -8.99 4.26 4.88
N LYS A 13 -10.20 4.28 4.31
CA LYS A 13 -11.13 3.14 4.34
C LYS A 13 -10.63 1.99 3.47
N TYR A 14 -10.03 2.28 2.31
CA TYR A 14 -9.50 1.27 1.38
C TYR A 14 -8.08 0.81 1.74
N VAL A 15 -7.29 1.65 2.40
CA VAL A 15 -5.95 1.27 2.90
C VAL A 15 -6.03 0.32 4.09
N LYS A 16 -7.02 0.48 4.98
CA LYS A 16 -7.21 -0.41 6.14
C LYS A 16 -7.24 -1.91 5.80
N PRO A 17 -8.08 -2.40 4.86
CA PRO A 17 -8.11 -3.82 4.51
C PRO A 17 -6.76 -4.30 3.95
N VAL A 18 -6.05 -3.45 3.18
CA VAL A 18 -4.72 -3.78 2.65
C VAL A 18 -3.69 -3.88 3.78
N LEU A 19 -3.65 -2.92 4.69
CA LEU A 19 -2.74 -2.96 5.84
C LEU A 19 -3.00 -4.18 6.72
N LYS A 20 -4.27 -4.55 6.92
CA LYS A 20 -4.63 -5.75 7.67
C LYS A 20 -4.12 -7.02 6.98
N ALA A 21 -4.30 -7.12 5.66
CA ALA A 21 -3.76 -8.23 4.87
C ALA A 21 -2.23 -8.31 4.95
N ILE A 22 -1.53 -7.17 4.84
CA ILE A 22 -0.08 -7.09 4.97
C ILE A 22 0.37 -7.56 6.36
N LYS A 23 -0.25 -7.06 7.43
CA LYS A 23 0.08 -7.42 8.80
C LYS A 23 -0.08 -8.91 9.08
N GLU A 24 -1.11 -9.53 8.53
CA GLU A 24 -1.29 -10.99 8.69
C GLU A 24 -0.26 -11.82 7.90
N GLU A 25 0.06 -11.42 6.67
CA GLU A 25 0.97 -12.18 5.82
C GLU A 25 2.44 -11.97 6.17
N LEU A 26 2.81 -10.76 6.58
CA LEU A 26 4.20 -10.36 6.81
C LEU A 26 4.54 -10.13 8.29
N GLY A 27 3.55 -9.86 9.15
CA GLY A 27 3.78 -9.52 10.55
C GLY A 27 4.35 -8.12 10.69
N ASP A 28 5.68 -8.04 10.78
CA ASP A 28 6.43 -6.81 10.97
C ASP A 28 7.03 -6.36 9.63
N ALA A 29 6.32 -5.47 8.95
CA ALA A 29 6.73 -4.89 7.68
C ALA A 29 6.47 -3.40 7.68
N GLU A 30 7.34 -2.62 7.05
CA GLU A 30 7.11 -1.19 6.94
C GLU A 30 6.28 -0.90 5.70
N VAL A 31 5.12 -0.29 5.89
CA VAL A 31 4.24 0.08 4.79
C VAL A 31 4.29 1.59 4.56
N TYR A 32 4.42 1.98 3.30
CA TYR A 32 4.46 3.37 2.88
C TYR A 32 3.46 3.60 1.75
N LEU A 33 2.63 4.61 1.90
CA LEU A 33 1.77 5.07 0.82
C LEU A 33 2.53 6.13 0.02
N PHE A 34 2.60 6.00 -1.29
CA PHE A 34 3.23 6.98 -2.16
C PHE A 34 2.33 7.33 -3.35
N GLY A 35 2.80 8.16 -4.28
CA GLY A 35 2.03 8.56 -5.46
C GLY A 35 1.13 9.78 -5.25
N GLY A 36 0.20 10.02 -6.18
CA GLY A 36 -0.70 11.18 -6.19
C GLY A 36 -1.56 11.29 -4.92
N VAL A 37 -1.82 10.15 -4.28
CA VAL A 37 -2.53 10.04 -3.00
C VAL A 37 -1.79 10.77 -1.88
N ALA A 38 -0.46 10.65 -1.82
CA ALA A 38 0.35 11.36 -0.83
C ALA A 38 0.34 12.89 -1.02
N LYS A 39 0.02 13.37 -2.23
CA LYS A 39 -0.05 14.81 -2.56
C LYS A 39 -1.44 15.43 -2.38
N GLY A 40 -2.44 14.66 -1.96
CA GLY A 40 -3.82 15.14 -1.79
C GLY A 40 -4.52 15.56 -3.09
N LYS A 41 -3.94 15.25 -4.25
CA LYS A 41 -4.52 15.48 -5.57
C LYS A 41 -5.21 14.19 -6.02
N PHE A 42 -6.36 13.89 -5.41
CA PHE A 42 -7.13 12.69 -5.70
C PHE A 42 -8.11 12.94 -6.85
N THR A 43 -8.12 12.07 -7.85
CA THR A 43 -9.28 11.82 -8.72
C THR A 43 -9.87 10.46 -8.33
N ALA A 44 -11.17 10.24 -8.52
CA ALA A 44 -11.87 9.01 -8.12
C ALA A 44 -11.30 7.68 -8.71
N ALA A 45 -10.31 7.77 -9.61
CA ALA A 45 -9.61 6.68 -10.27
C ALA A 45 -8.08 6.67 -9.98
N SER A 46 -7.60 7.38 -8.95
CA SER A 46 -6.16 7.37 -8.62
C SER A 46 -5.74 6.01 -8.07
N ASP A 47 -4.74 5.40 -8.72
CA ASP A 47 -4.09 4.16 -8.29
C ASP A 47 -3.54 4.31 -6.86
N LEU A 48 -3.84 3.35 -5.98
CA LEU A 48 -3.33 3.35 -4.61
C LEU A 48 -2.00 2.62 -4.58
N ASP A 49 -0.92 3.40 -4.73
CA ASP A 49 0.45 2.90 -4.70
C ASP A 49 0.92 2.67 -3.26
N ILE A 50 1.04 1.41 -2.88
CA ILE A 50 1.50 0.97 -1.56
C ILE A 50 2.85 0.28 -1.70
N MET A 51 3.83 0.78 -0.96
CA MET A 51 5.15 0.16 -0.85
C MET A 51 5.20 -0.63 0.45
N VAL A 52 5.67 -1.86 0.37
CA VAL A 52 5.87 -2.70 1.55
C VAL A 52 7.34 -3.08 1.60
N VAL A 53 8.05 -2.56 2.59
CA VAL A 53 9.44 -2.91 2.84
C VAL A 53 9.46 -4.13 3.75
N ILE A 54 10.02 -5.22 3.23
CA ILE A 54 10.19 -6.46 3.95
C ILE A 54 11.66 -6.64 4.30
N ASP A 55 11.95 -7.13 5.51
CA ASP A 55 13.32 -7.48 5.92
C ASP A 55 13.69 -8.93 5.54
N LYS A 56 12.87 -9.56 4.70
CA LYS A 56 13.11 -10.92 4.19
C LYS A 56 13.68 -10.83 2.78
N ASP A 57 14.80 -11.52 2.53
CA ASP A 57 15.29 -11.73 1.17
C ASP A 57 14.44 -12.79 0.47
N LEU A 58 13.36 -12.33 -0.17
CA LEU A 58 12.48 -13.16 -0.99
C LEU A 58 12.91 -13.10 -2.47
N GLY A 59 12.95 -14.26 -3.12
CA GLY A 59 13.10 -14.34 -4.58
C GLY A 59 11.90 -13.70 -5.29
N ASP A 60 12.06 -13.29 -6.55
CA ASP A 60 11.01 -12.57 -7.30
C ASP A 60 9.69 -13.35 -7.41
N LYS A 61 9.76 -14.69 -7.49
CA LYS A 61 8.57 -15.56 -7.47
C LYS A 61 7.83 -15.50 -6.13
N GLU A 62 8.55 -15.49 -5.02
CA GLU A 62 7.96 -15.46 -3.68
C GLU A 62 7.37 -14.09 -3.38
N VAL A 63 8.05 -13.01 -3.78
CA VAL A 63 7.51 -11.65 -3.74
C VAL A 63 6.20 -11.58 -4.52
N ARG A 64 6.16 -12.10 -5.75
CA ARG A 64 4.95 -12.07 -6.58
C ARG A 64 3.79 -12.86 -5.96
N LYS A 65 4.06 -14.05 -5.41
CA LYS A 65 3.04 -14.83 -4.68
C LYS A 65 2.52 -14.09 -3.45
N LEU A 66 3.41 -13.44 -2.71
CA LEU A 66 3.05 -12.66 -1.54
C LEU A 66 2.17 -11.47 -1.93
N THR A 67 2.55 -10.71 -2.96
CA THR A 67 1.73 -9.61 -3.49
C THR A 67 0.32 -10.09 -3.84
N LEU A 68 0.20 -11.21 -4.55
CA LEU A 68 -1.11 -11.78 -4.91
C LEU A 68 -1.93 -12.18 -3.68
N ARG A 69 -1.30 -12.82 -2.68
CA ARG A 69 -1.99 -13.19 -1.42
C ARG A 69 -2.49 -11.98 -0.64
N ILE A 70 -1.68 -10.92 -0.57
CA ILE A 70 -2.05 -9.68 0.12
C ILE A 70 -3.26 -9.03 -0.58
N VAL A 71 -3.22 -8.94 -1.92
CA VAL A 71 -4.31 -8.36 -2.71
C VAL A 71 -5.61 -9.18 -2.57
N ASP A 72 -5.51 -10.51 -2.66
CA ASP A 72 -6.65 -11.42 -2.48
C ASP A 72 -7.30 -11.29 -1.09
N LYS A 73 -6.47 -11.20 -0.04
CA LYS A 73 -6.94 -10.91 1.32
C LYS A 73 -7.54 -9.52 1.45
N ALA A 74 -6.95 -8.50 0.80
CA ALA A 74 -7.49 -7.15 0.84
C ALA A 74 -8.91 -7.10 0.26
N PHE A 75 -9.19 -7.82 -0.82
CA PHE A 75 -10.54 -7.98 -1.36
C PHE A 75 -11.48 -8.63 -0.34
N SER A 76 -11.03 -9.69 0.33
CA SER A 76 -11.79 -10.34 1.41
C SER A 76 -12.09 -9.40 2.59
N TYR A 77 -11.24 -8.39 2.83
CA TYR A 77 -11.43 -7.39 3.87
C TYR A 77 -12.28 -6.18 3.45
N GLY A 78 -12.82 -6.16 2.23
CA GLY A 78 -13.75 -5.13 1.76
C GLY A 78 -13.15 -4.13 0.79
N LEU A 79 -12.00 -4.44 0.19
CA LEU A 79 -11.50 -3.72 -0.97
C LEU A 79 -12.36 -4.07 -2.21
N PRO A 80 -12.83 -3.11 -3.02
CA PRO A 80 -13.54 -3.41 -4.27
C PRO A 80 -12.61 -4.09 -5.28
N LEU A 81 -13.12 -5.08 -6.02
CA LEU A 81 -12.36 -5.80 -7.06
C LEU A 81 -11.88 -4.86 -8.19
N ASP A 82 -12.66 -3.84 -8.51
CA ASP A 82 -12.35 -2.84 -9.54
C ASP A 82 -11.46 -1.69 -9.02
N TYR A 83 -10.96 -1.78 -7.78
CA TYR A 83 -10.13 -0.72 -7.21
C TYR A 83 -8.67 -0.89 -7.64
N PRO A 84 -8.08 0.08 -8.38
CA PRO A 84 -6.70 -0.01 -8.81
C PRO A 84 -5.75 0.13 -7.62
N ILE A 85 -5.11 -0.98 -7.25
CA ILE A 85 -4.05 -1.04 -6.24
C ILE A 85 -2.78 -1.54 -6.89
N ASP A 86 -1.70 -0.79 -6.67
CA ASP A 86 -0.36 -1.24 -6.99
C ASP A 86 0.42 -1.47 -5.70
N LEU A 87 0.96 -2.68 -5.57
CA LEU A 87 1.59 -3.17 -4.35
C LEU A 87 3.05 -3.50 -4.65
N HIS A 88 3.91 -2.56 -4.29
CA HIS A 88 5.34 -2.64 -4.50
C HIS A 88 6.04 -3.19 -3.26
N VAL A 89 6.34 -4.49 -3.29
CA VAL A 89 7.15 -5.11 -2.25
C VAL A 89 8.62 -4.84 -2.51
N VAL A 90 9.25 -4.07 -1.63
CA VAL A 90 10.66 -3.70 -1.68
C VAL A 90 11.44 -4.59 -0.73
N ARG A 91 12.49 -5.21 -1.27
CA ARG A 91 13.43 -6.04 -0.53
C ARG A 91 14.56 -5.19 0.05
N PRO A 92 15.33 -5.69 1.03
CA PRO A 92 16.47 -4.96 1.58
C PRO A 92 17.48 -4.55 0.51
N LYS A 93 17.70 -5.40 -0.50
CA LYS A 93 18.59 -5.11 -1.65
C LYS A 93 18.09 -3.98 -2.57
N ASP A 94 16.79 -3.73 -2.58
CA ASP A 94 16.14 -2.71 -3.43
C ASP A 94 15.86 -1.41 -2.64
N MET A 95 16.36 -1.31 -1.40
CA MET A 95 16.15 -0.16 -0.51
C MET A 95 16.72 1.16 -1.06
N TRP A 96 17.65 1.12 -2.01
CA TRP A 96 18.12 2.31 -2.71
C TRP A 96 17.01 3.04 -3.48
N PHE A 97 16.00 2.29 -3.98
CA PHE A 97 14.85 2.85 -4.68
C PHE A 97 13.90 3.59 -3.72
N TYR A 98 13.74 3.07 -2.50
CA TYR A 98 13.00 3.71 -1.41
C TYR A 98 13.50 5.13 -1.10
N GLY A 99 14.82 5.35 -1.18
CA GLY A 99 15.45 6.66 -0.95
C GLY A 99 15.13 7.70 -2.04
N LYS A 100 14.77 7.26 -3.26
CA LYS A 100 14.43 8.17 -4.38
C LYS A 100 12.99 8.68 -4.33
N ILE A 101 12.11 8.00 -3.61
CA ILE A 101 10.71 8.41 -3.48
C ILE A 101 10.63 9.57 -2.47
N LYS A 102 10.41 10.78 -2.99
CA LYS A 102 10.34 12.01 -2.20
C LYS A 102 9.01 12.18 -1.45
N ASP A 103 7.91 11.70 -2.04
CA ASP A 103 6.55 11.89 -1.55
C ASP A 103 5.99 10.55 -1.02
N LYS A 104 6.19 10.27 0.28
CA LYS A 104 5.68 9.05 0.94
C LYS A 104 5.13 9.34 2.32
N ILE A 105 4.08 8.61 2.70
CA ILE A 105 3.47 8.63 4.02
C ILE A 105 3.72 7.27 4.66
N LYS A 106 4.42 7.22 5.80
CA LYS A 106 4.60 5.99 6.57
C LYS A 106 3.26 5.59 7.19
N LEU A 107 2.82 4.37 6.94
CA LEU A 107 1.63 3.77 7.51
C LEU A 107 2.05 2.78 8.59
N SER A 108 1.64 3.05 9.82
CA SER A 108 1.89 2.16 10.95
C SER A 108 0.89 1.00 10.92
N LEU A 109 1.37 -0.25 10.86
CA LEU A 109 0.53 -1.45 10.98
C LEU A 109 -0.09 -1.63 12.38
N GLY A 110 0.38 -0.86 13.36
CA GLY A 110 -0.12 -0.87 14.74
C GLY A 110 -1.53 -0.30 14.93
N GLU A 111 -2.00 0.58 14.02
CA GLU A 111 -3.29 1.29 14.15
C GLU A 111 -4.45 0.64 13.35
N VAL A 112 -4.26 -0.61 12.90
CA VAL A 112 -5.21 -1.35 12.03
C VAL A 112 -5.73 -2.60 12.73
#